data_AF-W7E0M7-F1
#
_entry.id   AF-W7E0M7-F1
#
_cell.length_a   1.000
_cell.length_b   1.000
_cell.length_c   1.000
_cell.angle_alpha   90.00
_cell.angle_beta   90.00
_cell.angle_gamma   90.00
#
_symmetry.space_group_name_H-M   'P 1'
#
loop_
_entity.id
_entity.type
_entity.pdbx_description
1 polymer ?
#
loop_
_entity_poly.entity_id
_entity_poly.type
_entity_poly.pdbx_seq_one_letter_code
_entity_poly.pdbx_strand_id
1 'polypeptide(L)'
;ISYAVYLVSYLGAPRDHHAIFVETNADHSRFIFQVTRDIQRGMTFGHKPAKRPEDLNSFVSKSYIGTVSETNYAQIQSIVDAIPPPPKQFNGPKRINLSVPLRRCQE
;
A
#
# COMPACT_ATOMS: atom_id res chain seq x y z
N ILE A 1 3.51 5.17 -23.58
CA ILE A 1 3.61 3.85 -22.93
C ILE A 1 2.70 3.85 -21.71
N SER A 2 2.11 2.71 -21.34
CA SER A 2 1.27 2.57 -20.15
C SER A 2 1.65 1.31 -19.37
N TYR A 3 1.57 1.38 -18.05
CA TYR A 3 1.90 0.30 -17.13
C TYR A 3 0.65 -0.27 -16.49
N ALA A 4 0.62 -1.59 -16.31
CA ALA A 4 -0.49 -2.25 -15.64
C ALA A 4 -0.40 -2.04 -14.12
N VAL A 5 -1.55 -1.77 -13.51
CA VAL A 5 -1.68 -1.51 -12.07
C VAL A 5 -2.57 -2.59 -11.47
N TYR A 6 -2.12 -3.13 -10.34
CA TYR A 6 -2.78 -4.20 -9.64
C TYR A 6 -2.98 -3.84 -8.17
N LEU A 7 -4.11 -4.24 -7.60
CA LEU A 7 -4.25 -4.40 -6.16
C LEU A 7 -3.69 -5.76 -5.77
N VAL A 8 -2.78 -5.78 -4.81
CA VAL A 8 -2.18 -7.01 -4.29
C VAL A 8 -2.55 -7.17 -2.83
N SER A 9 -2.90 -8.39 -2.45
CA SER A 9 -3.13 -8.79 -1.06
C SER A 9 -1.98 -9.67 -0.57
N TYR A 10 -1.46 -9.34 0.61
CA TYR A 10 -0.49 -10.15 1.34
C TYR A 10 -1.07 -10.57 2.69
N LEU A 11 -0.71 -11.76 3.14
CA LEU A 11 -1.14 -12.31 4.42
C LEU A 11 -0.87 -11.33 5.55
N GLY A 12 -1.93 -11.00 6.30
CA GLY A 12 -1.88 -10.09 7.43
C GLY A 12 -2.87 -10.49 8.52
N ALA A 13 -2.73 -9.89 9.70
CA ALA A 13 -3.64 -10.12 10.82
C ALA A 13 -4.05 -8.79 11.47
N PRO A 14 -5.34 -8.59 11.82
CA PRO A 14 -6.47 -9.52 11.63
C PRO A 14 -7.02 -9.53 10.19
N ARG A 15 -6.46 -8.73 9.29
CA ARG A 15 -6.83 -8.60 7.89
C ARG A 15 -5.57 -8.64 7.04
N ASP A 16 -5.72 -9.06 5.79
CA ASP A 16 -4.64 -8.99 4.83
C ASP A 16 -4.18 -7.55 4.58
N HIS A 17 -2.91 -7.43 4.24
CA HIS A 17 -2.29 -6.17 3.87
C HIS A 17 -2.46 -5.92 2.37
N HIS A 18 -3.04 -4.78 2.02
CA HIS A 18 -3.20 -4.35 0.64
C HIS A 18 -2.10 -3.39 0.19
N ALA A 19 -1.67 -3.55 -1.05
CA ALA A 19 -0.74 -2.65 -1.71
C ALA A 19 -1.08 -2.45 -3.18
N ILE A 20 -0.68 -1.31 -3.73
CA ILE A 20 -0.74 -1.04 -5.17
C ILE A 20 0.58 -1.48 -5.79
N PHE A 21 0.50 -2.39 -6.75
CA PHE A 21 1.63 -2.90 -7.51
C PHE A 21 1.56 -2.39 -8.94
N VAL A 22 2.64 -1.78 -9.43
CA VAL A 22 2.77 -1.30 -10.80
C VAL A 22 3.80 -2.15 -11.53
N GLU A 23 3.40 -2.72 -12.66
CA GLU A 23 4.23 -3.60 -13.48
C GLU A 23 4.83 -2.81 -14.65
N THR A 24 6.06 -2.33 -14.49
CA THR A 24 6.81 -1.57 -15.49
C THR A 24 7.73 -2.50 -16.29
N ASN A 25 7.12 -3.40 -17.06
CA ASN A 25 7.79 -4.51 -17.76
C ASN A 25 8.91 -4.11 -18.75
N ALA A 26 9.00 -2.85 -19.17
CA ALA A 26 10.06 -2.36 -20.07
C ALA A 26 11.46 -2.39 -19.44
N ASP A 27 11.56 -2.19 -18.11
CA ASP A 27 12.85 -2.10 -17.40
C ASP A 27 13.03 -3.23 -16.37
N HIS A 28 12.13 -4.23 -16.38
CA HIS A 28 11.96 -5.24 -15.33
C HIS A 28 11.72 -4.69 -13.91
N SER A 29 11.64 -3.36 -13.77
CA SER A 29 11.30 -2.70 -12.53
C SER A 29 9.85 -2.99 -12.19
N ARG A 30 9.59 -3.08 -10.89
CA ARG A 30 8.26 -3.31 -10.33
C ARG A 30 8.22 -2.50 -9.07
N PHE A 31 7.16 -1.75 -8.87
CA PHE A 31 7.06 -0.86 -7.71
C PHE A 31 5.81 -1.18 -6.93
N ILE A 32 5.96 -1.11 -5.62
CA ILE A 32 4.84 -1.25 -4.69
C ILE A 32 4.66 0.05 -3.92
N PHE A 33 3.42 0.48 -3.78
CA PHE A 33 2.99 1.61 -2.94
C PHE A 33 2.07 1.07 -1.87
N GLN A 34 2.36 1.37 -0.61
CA GLN A 34 1.66 0.78 0.52
C GLN A 34 1.71 1.67 1.76
N VAL A 35 0.77 1.45 2.66
CA VAL A 35 0.84 1.94 4.04
C VAL A 35 1.44 0.84 4.91
N THR A 36 2.41 1.18 5.75
CA THR A 36 3.14 0.24 6.60
C THR A 36 3.02 0.64 8.07
N ARG A 37 3.50 -0.24 8.95
CA ARG A 37 3.35 -0.17 10.41
C ARG A 37 1.90 -0.36 10.87
N ASP A 38 1.63 -0.01 12.12
CA ASP A 38 0.42 -0.39 12.84
C ASP A 38 -0.24 0.81 13.55
N ILE A 39 -1.49 0.65 13.94
CA ILE A 39 -2.29 1.69 14.60
C ILE A 39 -1.79 2.08 16.01
N GLN A 40 -0.92 1.28 16.64
CA GLN A 40 -0.36 1.60 17.96
C GLN A 40 0.88 2.48 17.86
N ARG A 41 1.63 2.38 16.77
CA ARG A 41 2.83 3.20 16.52
C ARG A 41 2.55 4.36 15.58
N GLY A 42 1.45 4.30 14.84
CA GLY A 42 1.17 5.18 13.72
C GLY A 42 1.76 4.60 12.43
N MET A 43 1.05 4.86 11.34
CA MET A 43 1.39 4.30 10.03
C MET A 43 2.26 5.24 9.22
N THR A 44 2.91 4.68 8.20
CA THR A 44 3.76 5.42 7.26
C THR A 44 3.53 4.93 5.85
N PHE A 45 3.39 5.86 4.90
CA PHE A 45 3.49 5.52 3.49
C PHE A 45 4.89 4.99 3.18
N GLY A 46 4.95 3.96 2.34
CA GLY A 46 6.18 3.35 1.88
C GLY A 46 6.03 2.95 0.42
N HIS A 47 7.04 3.29 -0.37
CA HIS A 47 7.19 2.84 -1.73
C HIS A 47 8.56 2.22 -1.92
N LYS A 48 8.65 1.14 -2.70
CA LYS A 48 9.92 0.47 -2.96
C LYS A 48 9.89 -0.34 -4.26
N PRO A 49 11.07 -0.63 -4.84
CA PRO A 49 11.21 -1.71 -5.79
C PRO A 49 10.70 -3.03 -5.19
N ALA A 50 10.00 -3.82 -5.99
CA ALA A 50 9.34 -5.04 -5.58
C ALA A 50 9.75 -6.23 -6.45
N LYS A 51 9.70 -7.44 -5.86
CA LYS A 51 9.68 -8.68 -6.64
C LYS A 51 8.26 -8.89 -7.20
N ARG A 52 8.09 -9.95 -7.99
CA ARG A 52 6.76 -10.43 -8.37
C ARG A 52 5.99 -10.80 -7.09
N PRO A 53 4.75 -10.33 -6.91
CA PRO A 53 3.97 -10.69 -5.73
C PRO A 53 3.90 -12.20 -5.51
N GLU A 54 3.72 -12.97 -6.58
CA GLU A 54 3.58 -14.42 -6.57
C GLU A 54 4.83 -15.17 -6.08
N ASP A 55 5.99 -14.51 -6.07
CA ASP A 55 7.25 -15.10 -5.57
C ASP A 55 7.38 -14.98 -4.03
N LEU A 56 6.45 -14.29 -3.36
CA LEU A 56 6.48 -14.08 -1.91
C LEU A 56 5.58 -15.08 -1.21
N ASN A 57 6.08 -15.72 -0.14
CA ASN A 57 5.30 -16.66 0.68
C ASN A 57 4.06 -16.04 1.33
N SER A 58 4.06 -14.70 1.50
CA SER A 58 2.91 -13.97 2.04
C SER A 58 1.87 -13.64 0.98
N PHE A 59 2.06 -14.00 -0.29
CA PHE A 59 1.11 -13.69 -1.36
C PHE A 59 -0.24 -14.36 -1.13
N VAL A 60 -1.33 -13.59 -1.27
CA VAL A 60 -2.70 -14.10 -1.20
C VAL A 60 -3.40 -13.96 -2.54
N SER A 61 -3.44 -12.74 -3.10
CA SER A 61 -4.12 -12.48 -4.35
C SER A 61 -3.57 -11.26 -5.09
N LYS A 62 -3.85 -11.20 -6.40
CA LYS A 62 -3.55 -10.06 -7.27
C LYS A 62 -4.73 -9.81 -8.20
N SER A 63 -5.22 -8.57 -8.23
CA SER A 63 -6.35 -8.16 -9.07
C SER A 63 -5.95 -6.96 -9.92
N TYR A 64 -6.17 -7.03 -11.23
CA TYR A 64 -5.95 -5.91 -12.13
C TYR A 64 -6.97 -4.80 -11.85
N ILE A 65 -6.50 -3.56 -11.71
CA ILE A 65 -7.36 -2.40 -11.40
C ILE A 65 -7.27 -1.28 -12.44
N GLY A 66 -6.38 -1.38 -13.42
CA GLY A 66 -6.29 -0.43 -14.52
C GLY A 66 -4.86 -0.24 -15.04
N THR A 67 -4.66 0.86 -15.77
CA THR A 67 -3.34 1.26 -16.26
C THR A 67 -3.02 2.70 -15.85
N VAL A 68 -1.73 3.02 -15.87
CA VAL A 68 -1.21 4.38 -15.70
C VAL A 68 -0.27 4.70 -16.85
N SER A 69 -0.34 5.91 -17.42
CA SER A 69 0.65 6.34 -18.41
C SER A 69 2.02 6.52 -17.75
N GLU A 70 3.10 6.40 -18.52
CA GLU A 70 4.45 6.68 -18.05
C GLU A 70 4.58 8.10 -17.44
N THR A 71 3.96 9.10 -18.06
CA THR A 71 3.92 10.48 -17.55
C THR A 71 3.22 10.62 -16.21
N ASN A 72 2.16 9.84 -15.96
CA ASN A 72 1.42 9.86 -14.70
C ASN A 72 2.07 8.96 -13.65
N TYR A 73 2.77 7.90 -14.08
CA TYR A 73 3.52 7.01 -13.19
C TYR A 73 4.57 7.77 -12.38
N ALA A 74 5.28 8.70 -13.02
CA ALA A 74 6.24 9.59 -12.37
C ALA A 74 5.62 10.45 -11.24
N GLN A 75 4.29 10.62 -11.24
CA GLN A 75 3.57 11.43 -10.25
C GLN A 75 2.96 10.60 -9.11
N ILE A 76 2.94 9.27 -9.19
CA ILE A 76 2.29 8.43 -8.17
C ILE A 76 2.91 8.69 -6.79
N GLN A 77 4.23 8.75 -6.72
CA GLN A 77 4.92 8.95 -5.45
C GLN A 77 4.54 10.28 -4.79
N SER A 78 4.57 11.39 -5.54
CA SER A 78 4.22 12.71 -4.98
C SER A 78 2.75 12.77 -4.55
N ILE A 79 1.84 12.13 -5.29
CA ILE A 79 0.43 12.04 -4.91
C ILE A 79 0.25 11.25 -3.61
N VAL A 80 0.92 10.10 -3.47
CA VAL A 80 0.85 9.27 -2.27
C VAL A 80 1.45 9.98 -1.07
N ASP A 81 2.61 10.63 -1.24
CA ASP A 81 3.32 11.33 -0.17
C ASP A 81 2.58 12.61 0.30
N ALA A 82 1.71 13.18 -0.55
CA ALA A 82 0.87 14.33 -0.18
C ALA A 82 -0.29 13.97 0.76
N ILE A 83 -0.67 12.69 0.84
CA ILE A 83 -1.71 12.21 1.75
C ILE A 83 -1.05 11.83 3.07
N PRO A 84 -1.51 12.32 4.23
CA PRO A 84 -0.97 11.88 5.51
C PRO A 84 -1.42 10.44 5.82
N PRO A 85 -0.52 9.55 6.26
CA PRO A 85 -0.90 8.19 6.65
C PRO A 85 -1.70 8.24 7.96
N PRO A 86 -2.50 7.19 8.27
CA PRO A 86 -3.21 7.13 9.55
C PRO A 86 -2.26 7.31 10.74
N PRO A 87 -2.54 8.27 11.66
CA PRO A 87 -1.68 8.50 12.80
C PRO A 87 -1.79 7.36 13.81
N LYS A 88 -1.00 7.46 14.88
CA LYS A 88 -1.17 6.62 16.08
C LYS A 88 -2.58 6.81 16.64
N GLN A 89 -3.30 5.72 16.86
CA GLN A 89 -4.71 5.73 17.28
C GLN A 89 -4.92 5.20 18.70
N PHE A 90 -3.93 4.55 19.30
CA PHE A 90 -3.99 3.96 20.64
C PHE A 90 -2.84 4.42 21.52
N ASN A 91 -3.10 4.58 22.82
CA ASN A 91 -2.09 4.68 23.86
C ASN A 91 -2.24 3.47 24.80
N GLY A 92 -1.38 2.47 24.63
CA GLY A 92 -1.58 1.15 25.23
C GLY A 92 -2.92 0.54 24.77
N PRO A 93 -3.78 0.04 25.68
CA PRO A 93 -5.05 -0.55 25.31
C PRO A 93 -6.16 0.49 25.01
N LYS A 94 -5.92 1.78 25.26
CA LYS A 94 -6.96 2.82 25.14
C LYS A 94 -6.86 3.56 23.81
N ARG A 95 -8.00 3.82 23.17
CA ARG A 95 -8.08 4.70 22.01
C ARG A 95 -7.74 6.14 22.42
N ILE A 96 -6.95 6.83 21.58
CA ILE A 96 -6.55 8.22 21.81
C ILE A 96 -7.74 9.16 21.61
N ASN A 97 -8.54 8.93 20.57
CA ASN A 97 -9.74 9.71 20.28
C ASN A 97 -10.88 8.76 19.88
N LEU A 98 -11.95 8.74 20.67
CA LEU A 98 -13.10 7.88 20.44
C LEU A 98 -14.01 8.39 19.31
N SER A 99 -13.99 9.70 19.04
CA SER A 99 -14.80 10.36 18.02
C SER A 99 -14.23 10.18 16.60
N VAL A 100 -12.95 9.83 16.46
CA VAL A 100 -12.32 9.57 15.17
C VAL A 100 -12.38 8.07 14.88
N PRO A 101 -12.95 7.62 13.73
CA PRO A 101 -13.01 6.20 13.38
C PRO A 101 -11.65 5.50 13.42
N LEU A 102 -11.67 4.19 13.67
CA LEU A 102 -10.46 3.39 13.46
C LEU A 102 -10.13 3.37 11.95
N ARG A 103 -8.85 3.55 11.65
CA ARG A 103 -8.32 3.51 10.28
C ARG A 103 -7.22 2.47 10.26
N ARG A 104 -7.54 1.28 9.75
CA ARG A 104 -6.64 0.16 9.51
C ARG A 104 -6.50 -0.06 8.00
N CYS A 105 -5.67 -1.01 7.59
CA CYS A 105 -5.71 -1.47 6.20
C CYS A 105 -7.13 -1.99 5.91
N GLN A 106 -7.71 -1.55 4.79
CA GLN A 106 -9.09 -1.85 4.35
C GLN A 106 -10.23 -1.14 5.13
N GLU A 107 -9.96 -0.06 5.89
CA GLU A 107 -10.97 0.75 6.62
C GLU A 107 -11.00 2.25 6.27
#